data_AF-A0A7W0HZB1-F1
#
_entry.id   AF-A0A7W0HZB1-F1
#
_cell.length_a   1.000
_cell.length_b   1.000
_cell.length_c   1.000
_cell.angle_alpha   90.00
_cell.angle_beta   90.00
_cell.angle_gamma   90.00
#
_symmetry.space_group_name_H-M   'P 1'
#
loop_
_entity.id
_entity.type
_entity.pdbx_description
1 polymer ?
#
loop_
_entity_poly.entity_id
_entity_poly.type
_entity_poly.pdbx_seq_one_letter_code
_entity_poly.pdbx_strand_id
1 'polypeptide(L)'
;MTVQIVEIAGQKIAMLPIADYQRLLDIAEDKADALAASQAEQRRIEGEEYLPCEMVDRILSGDNPLRVWREYRGMTLAQLAVSTKARQATLSDIENGKAQGKPALWRALADALRVSVDDILPDA
;
A
#
# COMPACT_ATOMS: atom_id res chain seq x y z
N MET A 1 34.47 -15.96 -12.11
CA MET A 1 34.56 -14.70 -12.88
C MET A 1 36.01 -14.28 -12.88
N THR A 2 36.66 -14.26 -14.04
CA THR A 2 38.05 -13.80 -14.18
C THR A 2 38.00 -12.44 -14.86
N VAL A 3 38.33 -11.38 -14.15
CA VAL A 3 38.33 -10.01 -14.68
C VAL A 3 39.74 -9.64 -15.12
N GLN A 4 39.88 -9.16 -16.36
CA GLN A 4 41.12 -8.55 -16.81
C GLN A 4 40.98 -7.03 -16.71
N ILE A 5 41.92 -6.38 -16.03
CA ILE A 5 41.97 -4.92 -15.96
C ILE A 5 42.99 -4.42 -16.99
N VAL A 6 42.54 -3.56 -17.88
CA VAL A 6 43.37 -2.87 -18.89
C VAL A 6 43.33 -1.37 -18.65
N GLU A 7 44.36 -0.65 -19.07
CA GLU A 7 44.40 0.81 -19.00
C GLU A 7 44.31 1.39 -20.42
N ILE A 8 43.26 2.17 -20.69
CA ILE A 8 43.03 2.81 -21.98
C ILE A 8 42.85 4.30 -21.73
N ALA A 9 43.70 5.12 -22.36
CA ALA A 9 43.70 6.58 -22.20
C ALA A 9 43.74 7.06 -20.73
N GLY A 10 44.47 6.35 -19.86
CA GLY A 10 44.60 6.67 -18.43
C GLY A 10 43.43 6.20 -17.56
N GLN A 11 42.44 5.52 -18.14
CA GLN A 11 41.31 4.94 -17.41
C GLN A 11 41.46 3.42 -17.29
N LYS A 12 41.30 2.89 -16.08
CA LYS A 12 41.25 1.45 -15.83
C LYS A 12 39.88 0.90 -16.24
N ILE A 13 39.88 -0.08 -17.13
CA ILE A 13 38.69 -0.74 -17.67
C ILE A 13 38.73 -2.22 -17.30
N ALA A 14 37.60 -2.74 -16.82
CA ALA A 14 37.42 -4.16 -16.55
C ALA A 14 36.83 -4.86 -17.79
N MET A 15 37.57 -5.77 -18.39
CA MET A 15 37.11 -6.63 -19.49
C MET A 15 36.52 -7.93 -18.93
N LEU A 16 35.31 -8.24 -19.38
CA LEU A 16 34.52 -9.37 -18.94
C LEU A 16 33.89 -10.06 -20.16
N PRO A 17 33.71 -11.39 -20.14
CA PRO A 17 32.81 -12.05 -21.08
C PRO A 17 31.41 -11.41 -21.02
N ILE A 18 30.73 -11.31 -22.17
CA ILE A 18 29.42 -10.64 -22.25
C ILE A 18 28.37 -11.26 -21.31
N ALA A 19 28.40 -12.58 -21.11
CA ALA A 19 27.51 -13.26 -20.18
C ALA A 19 27.76 -12.88 -18.70
N ASP A 20 29.01 -12.58 -18.34
CA ASP A 20 29.36 -12.12 -17.00
C ASP A 20 28.94 -10.67 -16.80
N TYR A 21 29.11 -9.82 -17.82
CA TYR A 21 28.60 -8.44 -17.80
C TYR A 21 27.08 -8.39 -17.67
N GLN A 22 26.35 -9.19 -18.45
CA GLN A 22 24.89 -9.24 -18.36
C GLN A 22 24.43 -9.66 -16.96
N ARG A 23 25.04 -10.69 -16.37
CA ARG A 23 24.73 -11.09 -14.99
C ARG A 23 24.97 -9.98 -13.98
N LEU A 24 26.00 -9.15 -14.16
CA LEU A 24 26.26 -8.01 -13.29
C LEU A 24 25.21 -6.91 -13.46
N LEU A 25 24.68 -6.71 -14.67
CA LEU A 25 23.55 -5.80 -14.90
C LEU A 25 22.30 -6.32 -14.20
N ASP A 26 21.95 -7.59 -14.37
CA ASP A 26 20.76 -8.19 -13.76
C ASP A 26 20.83 -8.07 -12.23
N ILE A 27 21.98 -8.41 -11.61
CA ILE A 27 22.19 -8.24 -10.16
C ILE A 27 22.10 -6.78 -9.73
N ALA A 28 22.57 -5.84 -10.56
CA ALA A 28 22.52 -4.42 -10.26
C ALA A 28 21.08 -3.86 -10.33
N GLU A 29 20.27 -4.36 -11.26
CA GLU A 29 18.83 -4.07 -11.38
C GLU A 29 18.08 -4.61 -10.16
N ASP A 30 18.29 -5.89 -9.82
CA ASP A 30 17.63 -6.57 -8.69
C ASP A 30 17.96 -5.94 -7.33
N LYS A 31 19.08 -5.22 -7.21
CA LYS A 31 19.51 -4.64 -5.94
C LYS A 31 18.52 -3.61 -5.40
N ALA A 32 17.90 -2.82 -6.28
CA ALA A 32 16.92 -1.81 -5.86
C ALA A 32 15.66 -2.49 -5.32
N ASP A 33 15.18 -3.52 -6.03
CA ASP A 33 13.99 -4.28 -5.66
C ASP A 33 14.20 -5.07 -4.36
N ALA A 34 15.37 -5.71 -4.20
CA ALA A 34 15.74 -6.42 -2.97
C ALA A 34 15.79 -5.46 -1.77
N LEU A 35 16.30 -4.24 -1.96
CA LEU A 35 16.30 -3.22 -0.91
C LEU A 35 14.88 -2.78 -0.56
N ALA A 36 14.03 -2.51 -1.54
CA ALA A 36 12.64 -2.13 -1.32
C ALA A 36 11.85 -3.23 -0.59
N ALA A 37 12.02 -4.48 -1.00
CA ALA A 37 11.40 -5.64 -0.34
C ALA A 37 11.89 -5.79 1.11
N SER A 38 13.20 -5.63 1.36
CA SER A 38 13.76 -5.68 2.71
C SER A 38 13.24 -4.54 3.60
N GLN A 39 13.05 -3.35 3.06
CA GLN A 39 12.49 -2.21 3.79
C GLN A 39 11.01 -2.44 4.13
N ALA A 40 10.23 -2.98 3.19
CA ALA A 40 8.84 -3.34 3.43
C ALA A 40 8.73 -4.39 4.55
N GLU A 41 9.55 -5.45 4.50
CA GLU A 41 9.59 -6.47 5.55
C GLU A 41 9.99 -5.89 6.92
N GLN A 42 10.94 -4.96 6.95
CA GLN A 42 11.32 -4.28 8.18
C GLN A 42 10.15 -3.49 8.77
N ARG A 43 9.41 -2.72 7.96
CA ARG A 43 8.21 -2.01 8.44
C ARG A 43 7.13 -2.98 8.93
N ARG A 44 6.97 -4.13 8.28
CA ARG A 44 6.05 -5.21 8.73
C ARG A 44 6.42 -5.69 10.13
N ILE A 45 7.70 -5.95 10.37
CA ILE A 45 8.22 -6.38 11.69
C ILE A 45 8.01 -5.27 12.73
N GLU A 46 8.17 -4.00 12.34
CA GLU A 46 7.92 -2.83 13.18
C GLU A 46 6.43 -2.56 13.45
N GLY A 47 5.53 -3.32 12.84
CA GLY A 47 4.09 -3.30 13.11
C GLY A 47 3.25 -2.56 12.07
N GLU A 48 3.79 -2.26 10.88
CA GLU A 48 2.98 -1.82 9.74
C GLU A 48 1.99 -2.92 9.36
N GLU A 49 0.71 -2.55 9.25
CA GLU A 49 -0.36 -3.47 8.89
C GLU A 49 -0.29 -3.83 7.40
N TYR A 50 -0.35 -5.13 7.11
CA TYR A 50 -0.46 -5.64 5.74
C TYR A 50 -1.91 -6.01 5.44
N LEU A 51 -2.41 -5.51 4.32
CA LEU A 51 -3.79 -5.73 3.90
C LEU A 51 -3.89 -7.02 3.08
N PRO A 52 -4.93 -7.85 3.30
CA PRO A 52 -5.20 -9.00 2.44
C PRO A 52 -5.44 -8.55 0.99
N CYS A 53 -4.91 -9.29 0.01
CA CYS A 53 -5.12 -8.95 -1.41
C CYS A 53 -6.60 -8.84 -1.77
N GLU A 54 -7.45 -9.74 -1.26
CA GLU A 54 -8.90 -9.71 -1.51
C GLU A 54 -9.55 -8.38 -1.07
N MET A 55 -9.04 -7.76 0.00
CA MET A 55 -9.52 -6.47 0.46
C MET A 55 -9.15 -5.36 -0.53
N VAL A 56 -7.91 -5.38 -1.02
CA VAL A 56 -7.40 -4.42 -2.01
C VAL A 56 -8.14 -4.57 -3.33
N ASP A 57 -8.35 -5.81 -3.79
CA ASP A 57 -9.05 -6.11 -5.04
C ASP A 57 -10.49 -5.58 -5.04
N ARG A 58 -11.18 -5.67 -3.89
CA ARG A 58 -12.52 -5.10 -3.73
C ARG A 58 -12.53 -3.59 -3.93
N ILE A 59 -11.60 -2.89 -3.27
CA ILE A 59 -11.46 -1.42 -3.39
C ILE A 59 -11.19 -1.04 -4.85
N LEU A 60 -10.23 -1.72 -5.49
CA LEU A 60 -9.87 -1.48 -6.90
C LEU A 60 -11.00 -1.82 -7.87
N SER A 61 -11.90 -2.73 -7.50
CA SER A 61 -13.09 -3.09 -8.29
C SER A 61 -14.25 -2.10 -8.12
N GLY A 62 -14.08 -1.06 -7.28
CA GLY A 62 -15.07 -0.01 -7.06
C GLY A 62 -16.01 -0.25 -5.88
N ASP A 63 -15.75 -1.25 -5.01
CA ASP A 63 -16.44 -1.32 -3.73
C ASP A 63 -16.14 -0.05 -2.91
N ASN A 64 -17.13 0.45 -2.18
CA ASN A 64 -16.95 1.62 -1.34
C ASN A 64 -15.86 1.36 -0.25
N PRO A 65 -14.77 2.16 -0.19
CA PRO A 65 -13.65 1.89 0.71
C PRO A 65 -14.05 1.86 2.18
N LEU A 66 -14.93 2.76 2.62
CA LEU A 66 -15.46 2.76 4.00
C LEU A 66 -16.11 1.42 4.37
N ARG A 67 -16.89 0.82 3.46
CA ARG A 67 -17.52 -0.49 3.67
C ARG A 67 -16.47 -1.58 3.80
N VAL A 68 -15.50 -1.61 2.88
CA VAL A 68 -14.45 -2.63 2.85
C VAL A 68 -13.63 -2.61 4.14
N TRP A 69 -13.18 -1.43 4.56
CA TRP A 69 -12.46 -1.25 5.83
C TRP A 69 -13.32 -1.62 7.04
N ARG A 70 -14.59 -1.20 7.08
CA ARG A 70 -15.50 -1.55 8.18
C ARG A 70 -15.63 -3.08 8.33
N GLU A 71 -15.82 -3.79 7.23
CA GLU A 71 -15.95 -5.25 7.22
C GLU A 71 -14.63 -5.93 7.61
N TYR A 72 -13.50 -5.42 7.13
CA TYR A 72 -12.17 -5.91 7.51
C TYR A 72 -11.90 -5.76 9.01
N ARG A 73 -12.37 -4.66 9.63
CA ARG A 73 -12.34 -4.45 11.09
C ARG A 73 -13.38 -5.27 11.86
N GLY A 74 -14.19 -6.08 11.18
CA GLY A 74 -15.24 -6.92 11.79
C GLY A 74 -16.40 -6.11 12.37
N MET A 75 -16.59 -4.86 11.93
CA MET A 75 -17.61 -3.97 12.48
C MET A 75 -18.91 -4.06 11.67
N THR A 76 -20.03 -4.16 12.38
CA THR A 76 -21.35 -3.91 11.77
C THR A 76 -21.56 -2.41 11.55
N LEU A 77 -22.44 -2.05 10.62
CA LEU A 77 -22.80 -0.65 10.38
C LEU A 77 -23.34 0.05 11.64
N ALA A 78 -24.09 -0.69 12.47
CA ALA A 78 -24.61 -0.18 13.74
C ALA A 78 -23.48 0.10 14.76
N GLN A 79 -22.49 -0.78 14.87
CA GLN A 79 -21.34 -0.56 15.75
C GLN A 79 -20.51 0.66 15.32
N LEU A 80 -20.29 0.84 14.02
CA LEU A 80 -19.59 2.02 13.50
C LEU A 80 -20.38 3.31 13.72
N ALA A 81 -21.71 3.26 13.59
CA ALA A 81 -22.57 4.40 13.90
C ALA A 81 -22.46 4.81 15.38
N VAL A 82 -22.46 3.84 16.29
CA VAL A 82 -22.29 4.08 17.73
C VAL A 82 -20.92 4.67 18.04
N SER A 83 -19.83 4.12 17.48
CA SER A 83 -18.46 4.60 17.75
C SER A 83 -18.23 6.03 17.25
N THR A 84 -18.89 6.41 16.15
CA THR A 84 -18.77 7.74 15.53
C THR A 84 -19.85 8.73 15.95
N LYS A 85 -20.80 8.31 16.81
CA LYS A 85 -22.00 9.08 17.19
C LYS A 85 -22.81 9.57 15.97
N ALA A 86 -22.76 8.82 14.88
CA ALA A 86 -23.50 9.09 13.66
C ALA A 86 -24.82 8.32 13.63
N ARG A 87 -25.72 8.73 12.74
CA ARG A 87 -26.93 7.94 12.45
C ARG A 87 -26.56 6.80 11.50
N GLN A 88 -26.99 5.58 11.83
CA GLN A 88 -26.75 4.40 10.98
C GLN A 88 -27.24 4.61 9.54
N ALA A 89 -28.39 5.27 9.35
CA ALA A 89 -28.92 5.61 8.03
C ALA A 89 -27.94 6.47 7.22
N THR A 90 -27.30 7.45 7.85
CA THR A 90 -26.31 8.32 7.21
C THR A 90 -25.08 7.54 6.75
N LEU A 91 -24.58 6.60 7.56
CA LEU A 91 -23.47 5.75 7.15
C LEU A 91 -23.87 4.80 6.01
N SER A 92 -25.12 4.30 6.04
CA SER A 92 -25.66 3.50 4.94
C SER A 92 -25.71 4.29 3.62
N ASP A 93 -26.16 5.54 3.66
CA ASP A 93 -26.18 6.40 2.48
C ASP A 93 -24.77 6.67 1.95
N ILE A 94 -23.79 6.88 2.84
CA ILE A 94 -22.39 7.06 2.46
C ILE A 94 -21.82 5.81 1.79
N GLU A 95 -22.00 4.62 2.40
CA GLU A 95 -21.51 3.36 1.82
C GLU A 95 -22.18 2.99 0.49
N ASN A 96 -23.33 3.57 0.18
CA ASN A 96 -24.05 3.39 -1.08
C ASN A 96 -23.88 4.57 -2.05
N GLY A 97 -22.99 5.53 -1.76
CA GLY A 97 -22.73 6.69 -2.61
C GLY A 97 -23.88 7.70 -2.70
N LYS A 98 -24.89 7.60 -1.84
CA LYS A 98 -26.05 8.50 -1.79
C LYS A 98 -25.79 9.79 -1.02
N ALA A 99 -24.75 9.81 -0.18
CA ALA A 99 -24.33 10.97 0.60
C ALA A 99 -22.80 11.04 0.69
N GLN A 100 -22.25 12.25 0.67
CA GLN A 100 -20.79 12.44 0.78
C GLN A 100 -20.29 12.55 2.22
N GLY A 101 -21.16 12.81 3.20
CA GLY A 101 -20.75 13.09 4.58
C GLY A 101 -20.03 14.44 4.75
N LYS A 102 -19.83 14.87 6.00
CA LYS A 102 -19.08 16.10 6.32
C LYS A 102 -17.64 15.74 6.69
N PRO A 103 -16.64 16.62 6.49
CA PRO A 103 -15.24 16.34 6.85
C PRO A 103 -15.04 15.89 8.31
N ALA A 104 -15.82 16.42 9.25
CA ALA A 104 -15.77 16.01 10.65
C ALA A 104 -16.20 14.55 10.88
N LEU A 105 -17.16 14.05 10.08
CA LEU A 105 -17.60 12.66 10.15
C LEU A 105 -16.52 11.72 9.60
N TRP A 106 -15.87 12.08 8.49
CA TRP A 106 -14.78 11.29 7.91
C TRP A 106 -13.61 11.12 8.85
N ARG A 107 -13.22 12.18 9.58
CA ARG A 107 -12.19 12.07 10.63
C ARG A 107 -12.62 11.09 11.73
N ALA A 108 -13.86 11.20 12.22
CA ALA A 108 -14.37 10.28 13.24
C ALA A 108 -14.44 8.81 12.75
N LEU A 109 -14.74 8.59 11.48
CA LEU A 109 -14.75 7.26 10.86
C LEU A 109 -13.33 6.69 10.74
N ALA A 110 -12.37 7.50 10.29
CA ALA A 110 -10.96 7.13 10.18
C ALA A 110 -10.38 6.76 11.56
N ASP A 111 -10.64 7.58 12.58
CA ASP A 111 -10.23 7.31 13.96
C ASP A 111 -10.84 6.01 14.49
N ALA A 112 -12.13 5.77 14.24
CA ALA A 112 -12.83 4.55 14.68
C ALA A 112 -12.29 3.29 14.00
N LEU A 113 -11.87 3.40 12.73
CA LEU A 113 -11.32 2.31 11.93
C LEU A 113 -9.80 2.19 12.04
N ARG A 114 -9.13 3.14 12.71
CA ARG A 114 -7.67 3.23 12.86
C ARG A 114 -6.94 3.25 11.52
N VAL A 115 -7.38 4.15 10.65
CA VAL A 115 -6.84 4.35 9.30
C VAL A 115 -6.72 5.85 9.03
N SER A 116 -6.10 6.23 7.93
CA SER A 116 -6.17 7.61 7.45
C SER A 116 -7.52 7.92 6.81
N VAL A 117 -7.85 9.20 6.65
CA VAL A 117 -9.09 9.59 5.94
C VAL A 117 -9.01 9.15 4.47
N ASP A 118 -7.83 9.22 3.86
CA ASP A 118 -7.62 8.88 2.46
C ASP A 118 -7.89 7.39 2.18
N ASP A 119 -7.67 6.51 3.16
CA ASP A 119 -7.94 5.07 3.03
C ASP A 119 -9.44 4.73 2.87
N ILE A 120 -10.34 5.60 3.33
CA ILE A 120 -11.79 5.34 3.41
C ILE A 120 -12.64 6.26 2.54
N LEU A 121 -12.02 7.26 1.91
CA LEU A 121 -12.72 8.13 0.96
C LEU A 121 -12.98 7.36 -0.35
N PRO A 122 -14.20 7.42 -0.90
CA PRO A 122 -14.45 6.91 -2.24
C PRO A 122 -13.74 7.79 -3.28
N ASP A 123 -13.20 7.17 -4.33
CA ASP A 123 -12.71 7.90 -5.50
C ASP A 123 -13.89 8.66 -6.15
N ALA A 124 -13.69 9.96 -6.38
CA ALA A 124 -14.73 10.89 -6.83
C ALA A 124 -15.22 10.62 -8.27
#